data_AF-A0AAJ8K7H9-F1
#
_entry.id   AF-A0AAJ8K7H9-F1
#
_cell.length_a   1.000
_cell.length_b   1.000
_cell.length_c   1.000
_cell.angle_alpha   90.00
_cell.angle_beta   90.00
_cell.angle_gamma   90.00
#
_symmetry.space_group_name_H-M   'P 1'
#
loop_
_entity.id
_entity.type
_entity.pdbx_description
1 polymer ?
#
loop_
_entity_poly.entity_id
_entity_poly.type
_entity_poly.pdbx_seq_one_letter_code
_entity_poly.pdbx_strand_id
1 'polypeptide(L)'
;MMVPLSPAVMSNIAGYMSIATWIVVYSPQIWENYQLQSGEGLSVPFIVLWLLGDITNLFGGVMAKLLPTMIILAVYYTICDLILLFQVYYYRRKPSPAARTHIDPTDESTPLLPEPKQPKPLLPPSLEYPIMLGFVLLSGVGAWYITDQDEVKIPENPKVELEWKSQVLGWMSAVLYLGSRVPQIVHNYKTRCAGLSLAMFFFAISGNITYVLSIFFTSMNPRYILANLPWLAGSGLTVFLDLFVLAQFAVFNWQDKRKERVFASDEDEDEEA
;
A
#
# COMPACT_ATOMS: atom_id res chain seq x y z
N MET A 1 36.27 5.30 -10.40
CA MET A 1 36.33 3.84 -10.16
C MET A 1 35.04 3.51 -9.41
N MET A 2 34.08 2.81 -10.02
CA MET A 2 32.85 2.43 -9.31
C MET A 2 33.22 1.34 -8.29
N VAL A 3 33.05 1.63 -7.00
CA VAL A 3 33.21 0.65 -5.93
C VAL A 3 32.20 -0.48 -6.18
N PRO A 4 32.59 -1.76 -6.19
CA PRO A 4 31.64 -2.84 -6.35
C PRO A 4 30.64 -2.83 -5.19
N LEU A 5 29.34 -2.81 -5.52
CA LEU A 5 28.25 -2.86 -4.54
C LEU A 5 28.31 -4.19 -3.77
N SER A 6 28.78 -4.14 -2.52
CA SER A 6 28.77 -5.30 -1.64
C SER A 6 27.33 -5.68 -1.27
N PRO A 7 27.05 -6.96 -0.94
CA PRO A 7 25.72 -7.38 -0.49
C PRO A 7 25.20 -6.57 0.71
N ALA A 8 26.10 -6.18 1.62
CA ALA A 8 25.80 -5.30 2.73
C ALA A 8 25.26 -3.93 2.30
N VAL A 9 25.93 -3.29 1.34
CA VAL A 9 25.53 -1.99 0.80
C VAL A 9 24.19 -2.11 0.07
N MET A 10 24.00 -3.17 -0.72
CA MET A 10 22.72 -3.43 -1.38
C MET A 10 21.58 -3.67 -0.37
N SER A 11 21.85 -4.37 0.73
CA SER A 11 20.88 -4.56 1.82
C SER A 11 20.47 -3.22 2.44
N ASN A 12 21.45 -2.36 2.77
CA ASN A 12 21.17 -1.03 3.32
C ASN A 12 20.33 -0.19 2.35
N ILE A 13 20.74 -0.09 1.08
CA ILE A 13 19.99 0.65 0.06
C ILE A 13 18.53 0.16 0.00
N ALA A 14 18.34 -1.15 -0.09
CA ALA A 14 17.01 -1.76 -0.17
C ALA A 14 16.19 -1.51 1.11
N GLY A 15 16.81 -1.59 2.29
CA GLY A 15 16.17 -1.31 3.57
C GLY A 15 15.72 0.14 3.72
N TYR A 16 16.56 1.11 3.37
CA TYR A 16 16.21 2.54 3.41
C TYR A 16 15.13 2.89 2.38
N MET A 17 15.22 2.36 1.16
CA MET A 17 14.18 2.52 0.15
C MET A 17 12.85 1.93 0.61
N SER A 18 12.86 0.79 1.30
CA SER A 18 11.66 0.20 1.89
C SER A 18 11.05 1.13 2.93
N ILE A 19 11.83 1.60 3.90
CA ILE A 19 11.37 2.55 4.93
C ILE A 19 10.77 3.81 4.29
N ALA A 20 11.45 4.41 3.32
CA ALA A 20 10.97 5.60 2.61
C ALA A 20 9.66 5.33 1.87
N THR A 21 9.53 4.15 1.26
CA THR A 21 8.30 3.74 0.57
C THR A 21 7.14 3.62 1.56
N TRP A 22 7.36 3.00 2.71
CA TRP A 22 6.32 2.86 3.74
C TRP A 22 5.93 4.18 4.42
N ILE A 23 6.81 5.18 4.44
CA ILE A 23 6.47 6.54 4.89
C ILE A 23 5.46 7.22 3.95
N VAL A 24 5.44 6.87 2.66
CA VAL A 24 4.57 7.54 1.68
C VAL A 24 3.36 6.69 1.26
N VAL A 25 3.31 5.41 1.65
CA VAL A 25 2.32 4.43 1.16
C VAL A 25 0.87 4.82 1.42
N TYR A 26 0.56 5.39 2.60
CA TYR A 26 -0.81 5.72 2.99
C TYR A 26 -1.31 7.02 2.36
N SER A 27 -0.39 7.91 1.95
CA SER A 27 -0.70 9.27 1.51
C SER A 27 -1.70 9.32 0.34
N PRO A 28 -1.57 8.51 -0.73
CA PRO A 28 -2.48 8.55 -1.86
C PRO A 28 -3.94 8.24 -1.46
N GLN A 29 -4.15 7.21 -0.64
CA GLN A 29 -5.50 6.81 -0.25
C GLN A 29 -6.14 7.77 0.76
N ILE A 30 -5.36 8.28 1.72
CA ILE A 30 -5.83 9.31 2.66
C ILE A 30 -6.27 10.56 1.89
N TRP A 31 -5.49 10.96 0.89
CA TRP A 31 -5.79 12.11 0.05
C TRP A 31 -7.02 11.88 -0.83
N GLU A 32 -7.11 10.72 -1.50
CA GLU A 32 -8.26 10.36 -2.34
C GLU A 32 -9.56 10.32 -1.54
N ASN A 33 -9.57 9.71 -0.35
CA ASN A 33 -10.74 9.72 0.54
C ASN A 33 -11.18 11.14 0.88
N TYR A 34 -10.22 12.03 1.16
CA TYR A 34 -10.49 13.43 1.44
C TYR A 34 -11.07 14.17 0.22
N GLN A 35 -10.50 13.98 -0.97
CA GLN A 35 -10.96 14.65 -2.18
C GLN A 35 -12.35 14.18 -2.63
N LEU A 36 -12.54 12.86 -2.64
CA LEU A 36 -13.80 12.23 -3.01
C LEU A 36 -14.87 12.42 -1.95
N GLN A 37 -14.47 12.78 -0.72
CA GLN A 37 -15.34 12.77 0.46
C GLN A 37 -16.10 11.44 0.56
N SER A 38 -15.39 10.34 0.26
CA SER A 38 -15.93 8.98 0.16
C SER A 38 -14.98 8.01 0.84
N GLY A 39 -15.55 7.01 1.51
CA GLY A 39 -14.84 5.90 2.12
C GLY A 39 -15.08 4.57 1.40
N GLU A 40 -15.66 4.58 0.19
CA GLU A 40 -16.10 3.36 -0.51
C GLU A 40 -14.95 2.54 -1.12
N GLY A 41 -13.78 3.14 -1.31
CA GLY A 41 -12.62 2.45 -1.92
C GLY A 41 -12.04 1.31 -1.09
N LEU A 42 -12.08 1.42 0.24
CA LEU A 42 -11.46 0.47 1.14
C LEU A 42 -12.47 -0.38 1.90
N SER A 43 -12.14 -1.66 2.05
CA SER A 43 -12.86 -2.59 2.92
C SER A 43 -12.59 -2.24 4.39
N VAL A 44 -13.65 -2.12 5.20
CA VAL A 44 -13.48 -1.86 6.65
C VAL A 44 -12.75 -3.01 7.35
N PRO A 45 -13.09 -4.30 7.10
CA PRO A 45 -12.31 -5.41 7.66
C PRO A 45 -10.83 -5.40 7.24
N PHE A 46 -10.50 -4.93 6.04
CA PHE A 46 -9.10 -4.78 5.61
C PHE A 46 -8.35 -3.80 6.50
N ILE A 47 -8.89 -2.59 6.71
CA ILE A 47 -8.27 -1.58 7.56
C ILE A 47 -8.17 -2.06 9.02
N VAL A 48 -9.22 -2.72 9.54
CA VAL A 48 -9.22 -3.23 10.92
C VAL A 48 -8.15 -4.31 11.12
N LEU A 49 -8.01 -5.24 10.18
CA LEU A 49 -6.97 -6.27 10.26
C LEU A 49 -5.56 -5.69 10.10
N TRP A 50 -5.39 -4.64 9.28
CA TRP A 50 -4.15 -3.89 9.21
C TRP A 50 -3.80 -3.25 10.55
N LEU A 51 -4.74 -2.52 11.14
CA LEU A 51 -4.56 -1.86 12.43
C LEU A 51 -4.19 -2.84 13.54
N LEU A 52 -4.84 -4.01 13.56
CA LEU A 52 -4.49 -5.07 14.52
C LEU A 52 -3.07 -5.59 14.31
N GLY A 53 -2.62 -5.73 13.06
CA GLY A 53 -1.25 -6.09 12.71
C GLY A 53 -0.25 -5.03 13.16
N ASP A 54 -0.55 -3.75 12.91
CA ASP A 54 0.31 -2.62 13.27
C ASP A 54 0.43 -2.44 14.79
N ILE A 55 -0.68 -2.62 15.52
CA ILE A 55 -0.67 -2.66 16.98
C ILE A 55 0.19 -3.83 17.49
N THR A 56 0.04 -5.01 16.89
CA THR A 56 0.86 -6.19 17.25
C THR A 56 2.34 -5.92 17.02
N ASN A 57 2.69 -5.30 15.89
CA ASN A 57 4.06 -4.92 15.58
C ASN A 57 4.61 -3.84 16.52
N LEU A 58 3.80 -2.86 16.90
CA LEU A 58 4.19 -1.82 17.85
C LEU A 58 4.50 -2.41 19.24
N PHE A 59 3.57 -3.19 19.79
CA PHE A 59 3.79 -3.85 21.08
C PHE A 59 4.97 -4.82 21.03
N GLY A 60 5.07 -5.60 19.96
CA GLY A 60 6.19 -6.50 19.73
C GLY A 60 7.53 -5.78 19.67
N GLY A 61 7.59 -4.67 18.95
CA GLY A 61 8.80 -3.85 18.82
C GLY A 61 9.26 -3.24 20.14
N VAL A 62 8.31 -2.75 20.95
CA VAL A 62 8.59 -2.22 22.30
C VAL A 62 9.07 -3.32 23.23
N MET A 63 8.40 -4.48 23.25
CA MET A 63 8.76 -5.61 24.10
C MET A 63 10.14 -6.18 23.76
N ALA A 64 10.46 -6.27 22.46
CA ALA A 64 11.75 -6.73 21.96
C ALA A 64 12.85 -5.66 22.01
N LYS A 65 12.54 -4.43 22.46
CA LYS A 65 13.45 -3.28 22.51
C LYS A 65 14.14 -3.05 21.17
N LEU A 66 13.36 -3.11 20.09
CA LEU A 66 13.86 -2.85 18.75
C LEU A 66 14.36 -1.40 18.62
N LEU A 67 15.11 -1.16 17.53
CA LEU A 67 15.60 0.17 17.17
C LEU A 67 14.46 1.22 17.24
N PRO A 68 14.71 2.42 17.79
CA PRO A 68 13.69 3.47 17.91
C PRO A 68 12.99 3.80 16.58
N THR A 69 13.71 3.70 15.47
CA THR A 69 13.16 3.91 14.12
C THR A 69 12.02 2.95 13.79
N MET A 70 12.13 1.68 14.17
CA MET A 70 11.09 0.67 13.94
C MET A 70 9.85 0.93 14.80
N ILE A 71 10.05 1.40 16.03
CA ILE A 71 8.95 1.78 16.92
C ILE A 71 8.23 3.02 16.38
N ILE A 72 8.97 4.04 15.95
CA ILE A 72 8.40 5.26 15.35
C ILE A 72 7.58 4.91 14.10
N LEU A 73 8.08 4.03 13.23
CA LEU A 73 7.34 3.58 12.05
C LEU A 73 6.05 2.83 12.42
N ALA A 74 6.09 1.94 13.41
CA ALA A 74 4.89 1.22 13.85
C ALA A 74 3.84 2.18 14.45
N VAL A 75 4.26 3.20 15.20
CA VAL A 75 3.38 4.29 15.66
C VAL A 75 2.78 5.05 14.48
N TYR A 76 3.62 5.41 13.50
CA TYR A 76 3.18 6.10 12.29
C TYR A 76 2.10 5.31 11.52
N TYR A 77 2.31 4.02 11.28
CA TYR A 77 1.31 3.19 10.58
C TYR A 77 0.00 3.08 11.36
N THR A 78 0.10 2.88 12.69
CA THR A 78 -1.08 2.86 13.56
C THR A 78 -1.90 4.15 13.45
N ILE A 79 -1.23 5.31 13.39
CA ILE A 79 -1.90 6.61 13.21
C ILE A 79 -2.55 6.69 11.83
N CYS A 80 -1.86 6.28 10.76
CA CYS A 80 -2.41 6.27 9.41
C CYS A 80 -3.65 5.40 9.28
N ASP A 81 -3.65 4.21 9.89
CA ASP A 81 -4.80 3.31 9.92
C ASP A 81 -5.99 3.92 10.66
N LEU A 82 -5.75 4.58 11.80
CA LEU A 82 -6.80 5.31 12.53
C LEU A 82 -7.38 6.46 11.71
N ILE A 83 -6.55 7.19 10.95
CA ILE A 83 -6.98 8.25 10.04
C ILE A 83 -7.86 7.66 8.92
N LEU A 84 -7.41 6.58 8.27
CA LEU A 84 -8.18 5.91 7.22
C LEU A 84 -9.51 5.39 7.74
N LEU A 85 -9.50 4.73 8.91
CA LEU A 85 -10.71 4.21 9.53
C LEU A 85 -11.69 5.35 9.87
N PHE A 86 -11.18 6.45 10.42
CA PHE A 86 -11.96 7.64 10.68
C PHE A 86 -12.58 8.21 9.40
N GLN A 87 -11.80 8.40 8.33
CA GLN A 87 -12.29 8.90 7.05
C GLN A 87 -13.39 7.99 6.49
N VAL A 88 -13.19 6.68 6.52
CA VAL A 88 -14.17 5.72 6.01
C VAL A 88 -15.50 5.85 6.75
N TYR A 89 -15.49 5.85 8.09
CA TYR A 89 -16.73 6.00 8.87
C TYR A 89 -17.36 7.38 8.73
N TYR A 90 -16.54 8.44 8.70
CA TYR A 90 -17.01 9.81 8.60
C TYR A 90 -17.68 10.08 7.27
N TYR A 91 -17.06 9.67 6.16
CA TYR A 91 -17.59 9.90 4.82
C TYR A 91 -18.77 9.01 4.47
N ARG A 92 -18.78 7.74 4.91
CA ARG A 92 -19.94 6.84 4.70
C ARG A 92 -21.20 7.28 5.46
N ARG A 93 -21.05 8.02 6.57
CA ARG A 93 -22.18 8.57 7.32
C ARG A 93 -22.76 9.85 6.73
N LYS A 94 -22.01 10.55 5.87
CA LYS A 94 -22.55 11.73 5.20
C LYS A 94 -23.50 11.28 4.09
N PRO A 95 -24.71 11.83 4.01
CA PRO A 95 -25.56 11.60 2.85
C PRO A 95 -24.81 12.04 1.59
N SER A 96 -24.85 11.20 0.55
CA SER A 96 -24.20 11.51 -0.73
C SER A 96 -24.65 12.89 -1.20
N PRO A 97 -23.74 13.76 -1.69
CA PRO A 97 -24.12 15.06 -2.24
C PRO A 97 -25.23 14.96 -3.31
N ALA A 98 -25.26 13.84 -4.03
CA ALA A 98 -26.31 13.45 -4.97
C ALA A 98 -27.72 13.38 -4.37
N ALA A 99 -27.84 12.92 -3.12
CA ALA A 99 -29.11 12.85 -2.41
C ALA A 99 -29.58 14.23 -1.92
N ARG A 100 -28.75 15.27 -2.06
CA ARG A 100 -29.08 16.66 -1.71
C ARG A 100 -29.41 17.51 -2.93
N THR A 101 -29.13 17.05 -4.14
CA THR A 101 -29.57 17.72 -5.36
C THR A 101 -31.08 17.58 -5.43
N HIS A 102 -31.80 18.69 -5.31
CA HIS A 102 -33.23 18.72 -5.58
C HIS A 102 -33.40 18.34 -7.05
N ILE A 103 -33.91 17.15 -7.34
CA ILE A 103 -34.34 16.78 -8.69
C ILE A 103 -35.55 17.67 -8.96
N ASP A 104 -35.39 18.68 -9.82
CA ASP A 104 -36.56 19.37 -10.38
C ASP A 104 -37.20 18.38 -11.35
N PRO A 105 -38.42 17.88 -11.08
CA PRO A 105 -39.06 16.90 -11.95
C PRO A 105 -39.37 17.44 -13.34
N THR A 106 -39.21 18.76 -13.57
CA THR A 106 -39.45 19.39 -14.87
C THR A 106 -38.19 19.59 -15.71
N ASP A 107 -37.01 19.30 -15.16
CA ASP A 107 -35.74 19.46 -15.87
C ASP A 107 -35.19 18.11 -16.34
N GLU A 108 -35.50 17.76 -17.59
CA GLU A 108 -35.01 16.55 -18.26
C GLU A 108 -33.49 16.58 -18.53
N SER A 109 -32.82 17.73 -18.34
CA SER A 109 -31.36 17.85 -18.50
C SER A 109 -30.57 17.50 -17.24
N THR A 110 -31.26 17.31 -16.10
CA THR A 110 -30.60 16.88 -14.86
C THR A 110 -30.19 15.39 -14.99
N PRO A 111 -28.88 15.06 -14.89
CA PRO A 111 -28.42 13.68 -14.99
C PRO A 111 -29.06 12.82 -13.90
N LEU A 112 -29.70 11.70 -14.29
CA LEU A 112 -30.30 10.74 -13.36
C LEU A 112 -29.25 10.08 -12.45
N LEU A 113 -28.00 10.04 -12.90
CA LEU A 113 -26.85 9.58 -12.13
C LEU A 113 -25.88 10.76 -11.93
N PRO A 114 -25.43 11.01 -10.69
CA PRO A 114 -24.38 11.99 -10.43
C PRO A 114 -23.12 11.59 -11.17
N GLU A 115 -22.45 12.56 -11.80
CA GLU A 115 -21.13 12.29 -12.36
C GLU A 115 -20.17 11.79 -11.26
N PRO A 116 -19.44 10.69 -11.52
CA PRO A 116 -18.45 10.21 -10.57
C PRO A 116 -17.37 11.28 -10.40
N LYS A 117 -17.26 11.83 -9.18
CA LYS A 117 -16.16 12.72 -8.84
C LYS A 117 -14.84 11.98 -9.04
N GLN A 118 -13.96 12.54 -9.86
CA GLN A 118 -12.59 12.05 -9.97
C GLN A 118 -11.71 12.68 -8.89
N PRO A 119 -10.79 11.92 -8.27
CA PRO A 119 -9.89 12.47 -7.28
C PRO A 119 -8.93 13.46 -7.95
N LYS A 120 -8.83 14.68 -7.40
CA LYS A 120 -7.84 15.66 -7.83
C LYS A 120 -6.58 15.47 -6.98
N PRO A 121 -5.43 15.14 -7.57
CA PRO A 121 -4.18 14.98 -6.82
C PRO A 121 -3.73 16.32 -6.22
N LEU A 122 -2.90 16.30 -5.16
CA LEU A 122 -2.45 17.51 -4.46
C LEU A 122 -1.58 18.37 -5.38
N LEU A 123 -0.75 17.69 -6.16
CA LEU A 123 0.03 18.24 -7.26
C LEU A 123 -0.45 17.58 -8.55
N PRO A 124 -0.18 18.15 -9.75
CA PRO A 124 -0.48 17.42 -10.99
C PRO A 124 0.14 16.00 -10.93
N PRO A 125 -0.54 14.95 -11.45
CA PRO A 125 -0.05 13.57 -11.34
C PRO A 125 1.38 13.38 -11.88
N SER A 126 1.74 14.19 -12.89
CA SER A 126 3.08 14.25 -13.49
C SER A 126 4.17 14.76 -12.54
N LEU A 127 3.80 15.29 -11.38
CA LEU A 127 4.70 15.81 -10.36
C LEU A 127 4.56 15.05 -9.03
N GLU A 128 3.35 14.70 -8.61
CA GLU A 128 3.10 14.01 -7.33
C GLU A 128 3.85 12.66 -7.24
N TYR A 129 3.59 11.74 -8.17
CA TYR A 129 4.20 10.42 -8.14
C TYR A 129 5.71 10.46 -8.37
N PRO A 130 6.25 11.29 -9.30
CA PRO A 130 7.69 11.44 -9.43
C PRO A 130 8.37 12.04 -8.19
N ILE A 131 7.72 12.93 -7.44
CA ILE A 131 8.26 13.42 -6.16
C ILE A 131 8.33 12.29 -5.14
N MET A 132 7.27 11.50 -4.98
CA MET A 132 7.25 10.37 -4.06
C MET A 132 8.30 9.33 -4.44
N LEU A 133 8.40 9.00 -5.72
CA LEU A 133 9.42 8.09 -6.23
C LEU A 133 10.83 8.67 -6.07
N GLY A 134 11.00 9.97 -6.34
CA GLY A 134 12.24 10.70 -6.13
C GLY A 134 12.69 10.64 -4.66
N PHE A 135 11.78 10.83 -3.71
CA PHE A 135 12.08 10.66 -2.27
C PHE A 135 12.58 9.25 -1.96
N VAL A 136 11.92 8.21 -2.48
CA VAL A 136 12.36 6.81 -2.29
C VAL A 136 13.74 6.58 -2.91
N LEU A 137 13.98 7.00 -4.15
CA LEU A 137 15.25 6.80 -4.83
C LEU A 137 16.39 7.59 -4.16
N LEU A 138 16.13 8.85 -3.76
CA LEU A 138 17.10 9.67 -3.04
C LEU A 138 17.45 9.08 -1.67
N SER A 139 16.51 8.41 -0.99
CA SER A 139 16.81 7.69 0.25
C SER A 139 17.80 6.55 0.01
N GLY A 140 17.69 5.84 -1.12
CA GLY A 140 18.62 4.78 -1.51
C GLY A 140 20.01 5.34 -1.87
N VAL A 141 20.07 6.44 -2.60
CA VAL A 141 21.35 7.14 -2.91
C VAL A 141 21.99 7.67 -1.63
N GLY A 142 21.20 8.25 -0.72
CA GLY A 142 21.65 8.68 0.59
C GLY A 142 22.21 7.52 1.42
N ALA A 143 21.50 6.39 1.45
CA ALA A 143 21.96 5.17 2.12
C ALA A 143 23.29 4.66 1.55
N TRP A 144 23.44 4.69 0.22
CA TRP A 144 24.71 4.35 -0.43
C TRP A 144 25.85 5.29 -0.02
N TYR A 145 25.59 6.60 0.03
CA TYR A 145 26.59 7.62 0.38
C TYR A 145 27.04 7.55 1.84
N ILE A 146 26.11 7.28 2.77
CA ILE A 146 26.42 7.20 4.22
C ILE A 146 26.98 5.84 4.64
N THR A 147 26.78 4.79 3.83
CA THR A 147 27.28 3.46 4.14
C THR A 147 28.77 3.42 3.85
N ASP A 148 29.57 3.25 4.90
CA ASP A 148 31.00 3.00 4.77
C ASP A 148 31.22 1.69 3.99
N GLN A 149 31.77 1.82 2.79
CA GLN A 149 31.91 0.71 1.84
C GLN A 149 32.95 -0.32 2.31
N ASP A 150 33.86 0.07 3.20
CA ASP A 150 35.00 -0.75 3.63
C ASP A 150 34.75 -1.46 4.98
N GLU A 151 33.75 -1.03 5.76
CA GLU A 151 33.50 -1.55 7.13
C GLU A 151 32.30 -2.50 7.26
N VAL A 152 31.29 -2.46 6.38
CA VAL A 152 30.08 -3.28 6.57
C VAL A 152 30.31 -4.74 6.18
N LYS A 153 30.82 -5.51 7.14
CA LYS A 153 30.97 -6.97 7.03
C LYS A 153 29.73 -7.65 7.59
N ILE A 154 28.97 -8.31 6.71
CA ILE A 154 27.96 -9.27 7.15
C ILE A 154 28.69 -10.42 7.86
N PRO A 155 28.32 -10.77 9.10
CA PRO A 155 28.91 -11.92 9.78
C PRO A 155 28.70 -13.20 8.96
N GLU A 156 29.76 -13.98 8.73
CA GLU A 156 29.71 -15.22 7.95
C GLU A 156 28.78 -16.27 8.60
N ASN A 157 28.66 -16.23 9.93
CA ASN A 157 27.72 -17.02 10.72
C ASN A 157 27.08 -16.15 11.80
N PRO A 158 26.00 -15.42 11.50
CA PRO A 158 25.30 -14.68 12.52
C PRO A 158 24.76 -15.67 13.55
N LYS A 159 24.99 -15.42 14.84
CA LYS A 159 24.33 -16.15 15.92
C LYS A 159 22.88 -15.69 15.95
N VAL A 160 22.07 -16.27 15.07
CA VAL A 160 20.64 -15.98 14.99
C VAL A 160 19.94 -16.87 15.99
N GLU A 161 19.64 -16.32 17.17
CA GLU A 161 18.78 -16.97 18.14
C GLU A 161 17.33 -16.83 17.67
N LEU A 162 16.63 -17.95 17.50
CA LEU A 162 15.19 -17.94 17.25
C LEU A 162 14.49 -17.61 18.56
N GLU A 163 14.34 -16.32 18.82
CA GLU A 163 13.58 -15.82 19.95
C GLU A 163 12.08 -16.06 19.68
N TRP A 164 11.47 -16.91 20.48
CA TRP A 164 10.12 -17.43 20.20
C TRP A 164 9.04 -16.34 20.26
N LYS A 165 9.19 -15.28 21.08
CA LYS A 165 8.18 -14.21 21.15
C LYS A 165 8.15 -13.44 19.84
N SER A 166 9.31 -13.12 19.30
CA SER A 166 9.47 -12.46 18.00
C SER A 166 8.91 -13.32 16.87
N GLN A 167 9.10 -14.65 16.92
CA GLN A 167 8.48 -15.57 15.96
C GLN A 167 6.96 -15.58 16.06
N VAL A 168 6.40 -15.70 17.26
CA VAL A 168 4.94 -15.69 17.47
C VAL A 168 4.33 -14.37 16.98
N LEU A 169 4.92 -13.25 17.37
CA LEU A 169 4.44 -11.92 16.95
C LEU A 169 4.56 -11.72 15.44
N GLY A 170 5.70 -12.10 14.86
CA GLY A 170 5.93 -12.02 13.41
C GLY A 170 4.91 -12.85 12.63
N TRP A 171 4.61 -14.08 13.07
CA TRP A 171 3.62 -14.94 12.41
C TRP A 171 2.19 -14.43 12.62
N MET A 172 1.85 -13.88 13.78
CA MET A 172 0.56 -13.23 14.00
C MET A 172 0.37 -12.05 13.05
N SER A 173 1.36 -11.16 12.94
CA SER A 173 1.32 -10.03 12.01
C SER A 173 1.23 -10.50 10.55
N ALA A 174 1.98 -11.53 10.16
CA ALA A 174 1.90 -12.10 8.82
C ALA A 174 0.48 -12.62 8.50
N VAL A 175 -0.14 -13.34 9.42
CA VAL A 175 -1.53 -13.82 9.27
C VAL A 175 -2.52 -12.67 9.17
N LEU A 176 -2.38 -11.64 9.99
CA LEU A 176 -3.26 -10.46 9.96
C LEU A 176 -3.14 -9.69 8.63
N TYR A 177 -1.91 -9.44 8.18
CA TYR A 177 -1.66 -8.74 6.93
C TYR A 177 -2.13 -9.54 5.72
N LEU A 178 -1.87 -10.84 5.66
CA LEU A 178 -2.38 -11.68 4.57
C LEU A 178 -3.90 -11.80 4.62
N GLY A 179 -4.45 -12.04 5.81
CA GLY A 179 -5.88 -12.14 6.05
C GLY A 179 -6.62 -10.88 5.64
N SER A 180 -6.02 -9.70 5.83
CA SER A 180 -6.62 -8.41 5.45
C SER A 180 -6.90 -8.29 3.94
N ARG A 181 -6.07 -8.90 3.08
CA ARG A 181 -6.23 -8.78 1.62
C ARG A 181 -7.47 -9.48 1.12
N VAL A 182 -7.90 -10.55 1.77
CA VAL A 182 -9.09 -11.32 1.36
C VAL A 182 -10.35 -10.43 1.39
N PRO A 183 -10.69 -9.72 2.49
CA PRO A 183 -11.76 -8.73 2.49
C PRO A 183 -11.63 -7.64 1.43
N GLN A 184 -10.43 -7.16 1.14
CA GLN A 184 -10.24 -6.11 0.12
C GLN A 184 -10.51 -6.66 -1.28
N ILE A 185 -10.01 -7.86 -1.59
CA ILE A 185 -10.24 -8.54 -2.88
C ILE A 185 -11.74 -8.80 -3.11
N VAL A 186 -12.45 -9.24 -2.08
CA VAL A 186 -13.90 -9.46 -2.13
C VAL A 186 -14.63 -8.13 -2.29
N HIS A 187 -14.20 -7.09 -1.58
CA HIS A 187 -14.78 -5.74 -1.68
C HIS A 187 -14.60 -5.18 -3.09
N ASN A 188 -13.39 -5.24 -3.64
CA ASN A 188 -13.04 -4.82 -4.99
C ASN A 188 -13.88 -5.53 -6.06
N TYR A 189 -14.14 -6.82 -5.89
CA TYR A 189 -15.00 -7.57 -6.81
C TYR A 189 -16.43 -7.02 -6.81
N LYS A 190 -16.97 -6.61 -5.65
CA LYS A 190 -18.33 -6.07 -5.51
C LYS A 190 -18.43 -4.61 -5.97
N THR A 191 -17.40 -3.81 -5.71
CA THR A 191 -17.39 -2.37 -6.02
C THR A 191 -16.72 -2.03 -7.35
N ARG A 192 -16.24 -3.03 -8.09
CA ARG A 192 -15.42 -2.87 -9.30
C ARG A 192 -14.22 -1.93 -9.08
N CYS A 193 -13.64 -1.97 -7.88
CA CYS A 193 -12.54 -1.10 -7.45
C CYS A 193 -12.86 0.42 -7.43
N ALA A 194 -14.13 0.81 -7.33
CA ALA A 194 -14.52 2.22 -7.26
C ALA A 194 -13.93 2.91 -6.01
N GLY A 195 -13.18 4.00 -6.21
CA GLY A 195 -12.56 4.82 -5.15
C GLY A 195 -11.30 4.22 -4.50
N LEU A 196 -10.76 3.13 -5.06
CA LEU A 196 -9.53 2.50 -4.60
C LEU A 196 -8.29 3.21 -5.16
N SER A 197 -7.36 3.60 -4.29
CA SER A 197 -6.08 4.18 -4.70
C SER A 197 -5.11 3.11 -5.18
N LEU A 198 -4.81 3.09 -6.47
CA LEU A 198 -3.81 2.16 -7.03
C LEU A 198 -2.39 2.48 -6.58
N ALA A 199 -2.10 3.77 -6.36
CA ALA A 199 -0.79 4.22 -5.95
C ALA A 199 -0.40 3.64 -4.57
N MET A 200 -1.37 3.54 -3.64
CA MET A 200 -1.14 2.91 -2.34
C MET A 200 -0.65 1.45 -2.51
N PHE A 201 -1.30 0.66 -3.35
CA PHE A 201 -0.91 -0.74 -3.59
C PHE A 201 0.42 -0.85 -4.33
N PHE A 202 0.69 0.05 -5.28
CA PHE A 202 1.98 0.10 -5.96
C PHE A 202 3.14 0.37 -4.99
N PHE A 203 2.99 1.34 -4.09
CA PHE A 203 3.98 1.60 -3.05
C PHE A 203 4.07 0.45 -2.05
N ALA A 204 2.96 -0.17 -1.65
CA ALA A 204 2.99 -1.35 -0.76
C ALA A 204 3.78 -2.52 -1.38
N ILE A 205 3.58 -2.80 -2.67
CA ILE A 205 4.34 -3.82 -3.41
C ILE A 205 5.83 -3.45 -3.44
N SER A 206 6.14 -2.20 -3.81
CA SER A 206 7.53 -1.71 -3.91
C SER A 206 8.26 -1.77 -2.56
N GLY A 207 7.59 -1.38 -1.48
CA GLY A 207 8.11 -1.42 -0.11
C GLY A 207 8.37 -2.85 0.36
N ASN A 208 7.46 -3.78 0.07
CA ASN A 208 7.62 -5.19 0.40
C ASN A 208 8.73 -5.87 -0.42
N ILE A 209 8.83 -5.58 -1.72
CA ILE A 209 9.91 -6.13 -2.58
C ILE A 209 11.27 -5.66 -2.06
N THR A 210 11.44 -4.35 -1.82
CA THR A 210 12.70 -3.81 -1.32
C THR A 210 13.05 -4.34 0.08
N TYR A 211 12.06 -4.58 0.94
CA TYR A 211 12.25 -5.22 2.23
C TYR A 211 12.70 -6.69 2.11
N VAL A 212 12.05 -7.47 1.25
CA VAL A 212 12.45 -8.87 1.00
C VAL A 212 13.87 -8.95 0.42
N LEU A 213 14.21 -8.04 -0.50
CA LEU A 213 15.55 -7.93 -1.06
C LEU A 213 16.60 -7.59 0.01
N SER A 214 16.29 -6.71 0.97
CA SER A 214 17.25 -6.38 2.04
C SER A 214 17.58 -7.59 2.91
N ILE A 215 16.60 -8.45 3.20
CA ILE A 215 16.82 -9.71 3.93
C ILE A 215 17.74 -10.63 3.12
N PHE A 216 17.45 -10.85 1.84
CA PHE A 216 18.27 -11.74 1.00
C PHE A 216 19.68 -11.23 0.75
N PHE A 217 19.85 -9.91 0.58
CA PHE A 217 21.18 -9.29 0.47
C PHE A 217 21.96 -9.34 1.78
N THR A 218 21.27 -9.37 2.93
CA THR A 218 21.91 -9.54 4.23
C THR A 218 22.48 -10.94 4.38
N SER A 219 21.71 -12.00 4.13
CA SER A 219 22.26 -13.37 4.19
C SER A 219 21.33 -14.40 3.57
N MET A 220 21.91 -15.35 2.83
CA MET A 220 21.24 -16.56 2.34
C MET A 220 21.44 -17.77 3.29
N ASN A 221 22.00 -17.55 4.48
CA ASN A 221 22.18 -18.62 5.46
C ASN A 221 20.82 -19.20 5.89
N PRO A 222 20.60 -20.52 5.84
CA PRO A 222 19.31 -21.12 6.17
C PRO A 222 18.78 -20.75 7.55
N ARG A 223 19.63 -20.61 8.58
CA ARG A 223 19.19 -20.22 9.93
C ARG A 223 18.72 -18.77 9.99
N TYR A 224 19.41 -17.89 9.26
CA TYR A 224 19.00 -16.49 9.14
C TYR A 224 17.67 -16.36 8.38
N ILE A 225 17.52 -17.10 7.28
CA ILE A 225 16.26 -17.13 6.53
C ILE A 225 15.13 -17.70 7.40
N LEU A 226 15.37 -18.81 8.11
CA LEU A 226 14.40 -19.40 9.04
C LEU A 226 13.94 -18.41 10.11
N ALA A 227 14.86 -17.63 10.68
CA ALA A 227 14.48 -16.61 11.64
C ALA A 227 13.66 -15.49 11.02
N ASN A 228 13.93 -15.11 9.77
CA ASN A 228 13.19 -14.05 9.06
C ASN A 228 11.93 -14.54 8.33
N LEU A 229 11.61 -15.84 8.39
CA LEU A 229 10.47 -16.43 7.69
C LEU A 229 9.13 -15.76 7.93
N PRO A 230 8.74 -15.35 9.16
CA PRO A 230 7.45 -14.73 9.37
C PRO A 230 7.29 -13.44 8.55
N TRP A 231 8.35 -12.63 8.49
CA TRP A 231 8.39 -11.39 7.73
C TRP A 231 8.47 -11.64 6.23
N LEU A 232 9.26 -12.63 5.78
CA LEU A 232 9.31 -13.03 4.38
C LEU A 232 7.96 -13.56 3.88
N ALA A 233 7.27 -14.37 4.69
CA ALA A 233 5.93 -14.86 4.38
C ALA A 233 4.91 -13.72 4.36
N GLY A 234 4.95 -12.86 5.38
CA GLY A 234 4.08 -11.68 5.47
C GLY A 234 4.24 -10.75 4.26
N SER A 235 5.46 -10.38 3.90
CA SER A 235 5.74 -9.45 2.79
C SER A 235 5.66 -10.09 1.40
N GLY A 236 6.26 -11.27 1.21
CA GLY A 236 6.29 -11.92 -0.10
C GLY A 236 4.91 -12.37 -0.57
N LEU A 237 4.10 -12.91 0.35
CA LEU A 237 2.78 -13.41 0.01
C LEU A 237 1.75 -12.27 -0.08
N THR A 238 1.95 -11.15 0.63
CA THR A 238 1.14 -9.93 0.41
C THR A 238 1.43 -9.30 -0.94
N VAL A 239 2.67 -9.28 -1.43
CA VAL A 239 3.00 -8.82 -2.80
C VAL A 239 2.16 -9.56 -3.84
N PHE A 240 2.04 -10.88 -3.72
CA PHE A 240 1.22 -11.67 -4.63
C PHE A 240 -0.27 -11.25 -4.61
N LEU A 241 -0.83 -11.04 -3.42
CA LEU A 241 -2.23 -10.63 -3.25
C LEU A 241 -2.47 -9.18 -3.71
N ASP A 242 -1.50 -8.29 -3.49
CA ASP A 242 -1.57 -6.90 -3.92
C ASP A 242 -1.46 -6.80 -5.45
N LEU A 243 -0.65 -7.65 -6.10
CA LEU A 243 -0.64 -7.80 -7.56
C LEU A 243 -2.00 -8.30 -8.09
N PHE A 244 -2.66 -9.20 -7.37
CA PHE A 244 -4.01 -9.64 -7.72
C PHE A 244 -5.02 -8.49 -7.64
N VAL A 245 -4.92 -7.62 -6.62
CA VAL A 245 -5.73 -6.40 -6.51
C VAL A 245 -5.51 -5.47 -7.71
N LEU A 246 -4.26 -5.24 -8.12
CA LEU A 246 -3.95 -4.44 -9.31
C LEU A 246 -4.52 -5.08 -10.59
N ALA A 247 -4.47 -6.42 -10.70
CA ALA A 247 -5.06 -7.14 -11.81
C ALA A 247 -6.59 -7.00 -11.85
N GLN A 248 -7.29 -7.07 -10.70
CA GLN A 248 -8.74 -6.81 -10.63
C GLN A 248 -9.08 -5.43 -11.19
N PHE A 249 -8.34 -4.40 -10.79
CA PHE A 249 -8.54 -3.05 -11.32
C PHE A 249 -8.34 -2.98 -12.84
N ALA A 250 -7.24 -3.53 -13.35
CA ALA A 250 -6.94 -3.50 -14.78
C ALA A 250 -8.04 -4.19 -15.60
N VAL A 251 -8.53 -5.34 -15.13
CA VAL A 251 -9.61 -6.11 -15.78
C VAL A 251 -10.94 -5.35 -15.74
N PHE A 252 -11.34 -4.81 -14.60
CA PHE A 252 -12.61 -4.08 -14.49
C PHE A 252 -12.60 -2.78 -15.30
N ASN A 253 -11.51 -2.02 -15.26
CA ASN A 253 -11.35 -0.82 -16.08
C ASN A 253 -11.40 -1.15 -17.59
N TRP A 254 -10.78 -2.26 -18.02
CA TRP A 254 -10.88 -2.71 -19.41
C TRP A 254 -12.31 -3.09 -19.81
N GLN A 255 -13.03 -3.79 -18.93
CA GLN A 255 -14.44 -4.15 -19.17
C GLN A 255 -15.34 -2.90 -19.26
N ASP A 256 -15.15 -1.92 -18.38
CA ASP A 256 -15.98 -0.71 -18.33
C ASP A 256 -15.74 0.15 -19.59
N LYS A 257 -14.48 0.38 -19.97
CA LYS A 257 -14.13 1.05 -21.25
C LYS A 257 -14.60 0.31 -22.50
N ARG A 258 -14.83 -1.00 -22.42
CA ARG A 258 -15.36 -1.78 -23.53
C ARG A 258 -16.87 -1.59 -23.66
N LYS A 259 -17.59 -1.53 -22.54
CA LYS A 259 -19.04 -1.26 -22.52
C LYS A 259 -19.34 0.14 -23.03
N GLU A 260 -18.62 1.16 -22.54
CA GLU A 260 -18.76 2.54 -23.00
C GLU A 260 -18.61 2.67 -24.52
N ARG A 261 -17.65 1.95 -25.12
CA ARG A 261 -17.45 1.95 -26.57
C ARG A 261 -18.57 1.28 -27.35
N VAL A 262 -19.24 0.29 -26.78
CA VAL A 262 -20.39 -0.38 -27.43
C VAL A 262 -21.62 0.52 -27.37
N PHE A 263 -21.88 1.17 -26.24
CA PHE A 263 -22.99 2.11 -26.15
C PHE A 263 -22.80 3.35 -27.04
N ALA A 264 -21.57 3.87 -27.13
CA ALA A 264 -21.29 4.97 -28.07
C ALA A 264 -21.53 4.58 -29.53
N SER A 265 -21.17 3.34 -29.94
CA SER A 265 -21.45 2.90 -31.31
C SER A 265 -22.94 2.68 -31.57
N ASP A 266 -23.70 2.21 -30.58
CA ASP A 266 -25.15 2.03 -30.72
C ASP A 266 -25.87 3.40 -30.84
N GLU A 267 -25.44 4.41 -30.06
CA GLU A 267 -25.95 5.79 -30.15
C GLU A 267 -25.62 6.44 -31.50
N ASP A 268 -24.39 6.27 -32.00
CA ASP A 268 -23.99 6.78 -33.32
C ASP A 268 -24.80 6.12 -34.46
N GLU A 269 -25.12 4.82 -34.36
CA GLU A 269 -25.96 4.11 -35.35
C GLU A 269 -27.43 4.58 -35.31
N ASP A 270 -27.98 4.88 -34.14
CA ASP A 270 -29.35 5.39 -33.98
C ASP A 270 -29.49 6.86 -34.45
N GLU A 271 -28.45 7.69 -34.35
CA GLU A 271 -28.46 9.07 -34.88
C GLU A 271 -28.33 9.14 -36.41
N GLU A 272 -27.73 8.14 -37.05
CA GLU A 272 -27.55 8.07 -38.51
C GLU A 272 -28.78 7.49 -39.27
N ALA A 273 -29.77 6.92 -38.58
CA ALA A 273 -30.94 6.23 -39.13
C ALA A 273 -32.20 7.10 -39.30
#